data_AF-A0AAF0TCX2-F1
#
_entry.id   AF-A0AAF0TCX2-F1
#
_cell.length_a   1.000
_cell.length_b   1.000
_cell.length_c   1.000
_cell.angle_alpha   90.00
_cell.angle_beta   90.00
_cell.angle_gamma   90.00
#
_symmetry.space_group_name_H-M   'P 1'
#
loop_
_entity.id
_entity.type
_entity.pdbx_description
1 polymer ?
#
loop_
_entity_poly.entity_id
_entity_poly.type
_entity_poly.pdbx_seq_one_letter_code
_entity_poly.pdbx_strand_id
1 'polypeptide(L)'
;MGEDLFWAIRGGGGTSFGLIISWKVKLLDIREKVTVFNVTRTLEQNATQLVYKWQHITDKVDDNLLLRLFLRSSESPFQRGQRTVHAFFTTMFVGGVDELLHEMQDSFPELGLVKEDCIEMSWIESTLFFAGFHY
;
A
#
# COMPACT_ATOMS: atom_id res chain seq x y z
N MET A 1 16.39 -6.60 30.74
CA MET A 1 16.99 -5.67 29.77
C MET A 1 16.73 -4.27 30.29
N GLY A 2 17.73 -3.38 30.30
CA GLY A 2 17.50 -1.97 30.66
C GLY A 2 16.79 -1.21 29.53
N GLU A 3 16.20 -0.06 29.84
CA GLU A 3 15.42 0.74 28.89
C GLU A 3 16.24 1.24 27.69
N ASP A 4 17.50 1.64 27.91
CA ASP A 4 18.38 2.13 26.83
C ASP A 4 18.62 1.06 25.76
N LEU A 5 18.91 -0.17 26.21
CA LEU A 5 19.10 -1.30 25.30
C LEU A 5 17.79 -1.72 24.64
N PHE A 6 16.67 -1.71 25.39
CA PHE A 6 15.36 -2.05 24.86
C PHE A 6 14.86 -1.05 23.81
N TRP A 7 15.18 0.23 23.98
CA TRP A 7 14.96 1.26 22.97
C TRP A 7 15.84 1.03 21.74
N ALA A 8 17.15 0.81 21.93
CA ALA A 8 18.10 0.67 20.82
C ALA A 8 17.75 -0.48 19.87
N ILE A 9 17.29 -1.63 20.40
CA ILE A 9 16.95 -2.78 19.55
C ILE A 9 15.63 -2.63 18.77
N ARG A 10 14.79 -1.62 19.09
CA ARG A 10 13.49 -1.35 18.41
C ARG A 10 13.62 -0.35 17.26
N GLY A 11 14.71 -0.44 16.50
CA GLY A 11 14.93 0.39 15.31
C GLY A 11 16.40 0.64 14.96
N GLY A 12 17.32 0.50 15.92
CA GLY A 12 18.76 0.76 15.73
C GLY A 12 19.55 -0.34 15.03
N GLY A 13 18.90 -1.43 14.61
CA GLY A 13 19.55 -2.59 13.98
C GLY A 13 20.13 -3.57 15.00
N GLY A 14 19.53 -4.76 15.11
CA GLY A 14 19.87 -5.72 16.16
C GLY A 14 21.33 -6.20 16.15
N THR A 15 21.98 -6.25 14.98
CA THR A 15 23.36 -6.73 14.82
C THR A 15 24.40 -5.91 15.58
N SER A 16 24.11 -4.65 15.88
CA SER A 16 24.98 -3.77 16.66
C SER A 16 24.91 -3.99 18.17
N PHE A 17 23.87 -4.68 18.67
CA PHE A 17 23.55 -4.77 20.09
C PHE A 17 23.47 -6.21 20.63
N GLY A 18 23.71 -7.21 19.78
CA GLY A 18 23.83 -8.63 20.17
C GLY A 18 22.96 -9.58 19.34
N LEU A 19 22.78 -10.80 19.85
CA LEU A 19 21.90 -11.80 19.25
C LEU A 19 20.52 -11.78 19.91
N ILE A 20 19.51 -11.31 19.19
CA ILE A 20 18.13 -11.28 19.67
C ILE A 20 17.53 -12.69 19.56
N ILE A 21 17.13 -13.27 20.68
CA ILE A 21 16.61 -14.64 20.74
C ILE A 21 15.07 -14.73 20.65
N SER A 22 14.35 -13.67 21.05
CA SER A 22 12.88 -13.64 21.02
C SER A 22 12.35 -12.21 21.13
N TRP A 23 11.10 -12.02 20.69
CA TRP A 23 10.32 -10.80 20.88
C TRP A 23 9.02 -11.13 21.58
N LYS A 24 8.66 -10.31 22.59
CA LYS A 24 7.30 -10.28 23.11
C LYS A 24 6.53 -9.20 22.36
N VAL A 25 5.68 -9.61 21.43
CA VAL A 25 4.84 -8.68 20.64
C VAL A 25 3.51 -8.42 21.36
N LYS A 26 2.96 -7.22 21.15
CA LYS A 26 1.59 -6.88 21.55
C LYS A 26 0.73 -6.94 20.29
N LEU A 27 -0.27 -7.81 20.29
CA LEU A 27 -1.24 -7.88 19.20
C LEU A 27 -2.14 -6.64 19.23
N LEU A 28 -2.57 -6.19 18.05
CA LEU A 28 -3.55 -5.13 17.88
C LEU A 28 -4.84 -5.75 17.39
N ASP A 29 -5.97 -5.23 17.88
CA ASP A 29 -7.28 -5.58 17.35
C ASP A 29 -7.48 -4.85 16.02
N ILE A 30 -7.89 -5.59 15.01
CA ILE A 30 -8.20 -5.06 13.68
C ILE A 30 -9.63 -5.45 13.30
N ARG A 31 -10.29 -4.59 12.50
CA ARG A 31 -11.59 -4.94 11.93
C ARG A 31 -11.47 -6.24 11.13
N GLU A 32 -12.52 -7.04 11.18
CA GLU A 32 -12.56 -8.34 10.47
C GLU A 32 -12.38 -8.19 8.96
N LYS A 33 -12.80 -7.06 8.39
CA LYS A 33 -12.73 -6.76 6.96
C LYS A 33 -11.85 -5.56 6.67
N VAL A 34 -11.07 -5.69 5.61
CA VAL A 34 -10.30 -4.64 4.96
C VAL A 34 -10.64 -4.61 3.48
N THR A 35 -10.45 -3.47 2.83
CA THR A 35 -10.62 -3.33 1.38
C THR A 35 -9.26 -3.06 0.75
N VAL A 36 -8.94 -3.79 -0.32
CA VAL A 36 -7.70 -3.61 -1.08
C VAL A 36 -8.00 -3.30 -2.54
N PHE A 37 -7.06 -2.64 -3.22
CA PHE A 37 -7.04 -2.54 -4.69
C PHE A 37 -5.61 -2.51 -5.21
N ASN A 38 -5.43 -2.81 -6.49
CA ASN A 38 -4.19 -2.60 -7.20
C ASN A 38 -4.46 -2.04 -8.61
N VAL A 39 -4.48 -0.71 -8.71
CA VAL A 39 -4.77 0.00 -9.97
C VAL A 39 -3.48 0.35 -10.68
N THR A 40 -3.39 0.00 -11.96
CA THR A 40 -2.22 0.31 -12.80
C THR A 40 -2.52 1.43 -13.78
N ARG A 41 -1.56 2.35 -13.95
CA ARG A 41 -1.59 3.42 -14.96
C ARG A 41 -0.24 3.51 -15.67
N THR A 42 -0.24 3.67 -16.98
CA THR A 42 1.00 3.89 -17.75
C THR A 42 1.29 5.37 -17.99
N LEU A 43 2.48 5.70 -18.53
CA LEU A 43 2.80 7.08 -18.93
C LEU A 43 1.77 7.68 -19.90
N GLU A 44 1.33 6.88 -20.86
CA GLU A 44 0.31 7.24 -21.85
C GLU A 44 -1.06 7.49 -21.21
N GLN A 45 -1.28 6.97 -20.00
CA GLN A 45 -2.48 7.16 -19.18
C GLN A 45 -2.26 8.18 -18.06
N ASN A 46 -1.41 9.20 -18.29
CA ASN A 46 -1.22 10.33 -17.38
C ASN A 46 -0.57 9.94 -16.02
N ALA A 47 0.19 8.85 -15.96
CA ALA A 47 0.79 8.36 -14.71
C ALA A 47 1.69 9.40 -14.03
N THR A 48 2.41 10.24 -14.77
CA THR A 48 3.29 11.27 -14.17
C THR A 48 2.51 12.24 -13.28
N GLN A 49 1.34 12.69 -13.74
CA GLN A 49 0.47 13.61 -13.02
C GLN A 49 -0.17 12.92 -11.81
N LEU A 50 -0.55 11.66 -11.94
CA LEU A 50 -1.07 10.86 -10.82
C LEU A 50 0.00 10.64 -9.74
N VAL A 51 1.24 10.32 -10.13
CA VAL A 51 2.36 10.19 -9.19
C VAL A 51 2.63 11.52 -8.50
N TYR A 52 2.62 12.63 -9.22
CA TYR A 52 2.78 13.95 -8.65
C TYR A 52 1.70 14.26 -7.61
N LYS A 53 0.42 13.98 -7.91
CA LYS A 53 -0.68 14.14 -6.97
C LYS A 53 -0.51 13.24 -5.74
N TRP A 54 -0.19 11.96 -5.95
CA TRP A 54 0.07 10.98 -4.89
C TRP A 54 1.12 11.47 -3.89
N GLN A 55 2.22 12.07 -4.37
CA GLN A 55 3.27 12.63 -3.50
C GLN A 55 2.79 13.74 -2.56
N HIS A 56 1.70 14.43 -2.88
CA HIS A 56 1.19 15.57 -2.11
C HIS A 56 0.05 15.21 -1.15
N ILE A 57 -0.53 14.01 -1.29
CA ILE A 57 -1.70 13.59 -0.50
C ILE A 57 -1.39 12.41 0.43
N THR A 58 -0.43 11.56 0.10
CA THR A 58 -0.24 10.27 0.80
C THR A 58 0.13 10.42 2.28
N ASP A 59 0.68 11.57 2.68
CA ASP A 59 0.99 11.91 4.07
C ASP A 59 -0.21 12.54 4.83
N LYS A 60 -1.34 12.75 4.16
CA LYS A 60 -2.51 13.49 4.67
C LYS A 60 -3.82 12.71 4.55
N VAL A 61 -3.79 11.51 3.98
CA VAL A 61 -4.97 10.63 3.92
C VAL A 61 -5.34 10.13 5.31
N ASP A 62 -6.56 9.59 5.45
CA ASP A 62 -7.02 8.97 6.69
C ASP A 62 -6.04 7.88 7.18
N ASP A 63 -5.84 7.78 8.50
CA ASP A 63 -4.90 6.83 9.11
C ASP A 63 -5.26 5.35 8.80
N ASN A 64 -6.51 5.07 8.43
CA ASN A 64 -6.94 3.73 8.01
C ASN A 64 -6.56 3.42 6.55
N LEU A 65 -6.07 4.40 5.77
CA LEU A 65 -5.71 4.27 4.36
C LEU A 65 -4.20 4.18 4.15
N LEU A 66 -3.73 2.99 3.82
CA LEU A 66 -2.39 2.80 3.25
C LEU A 66 -2.47 2.96 1.73
N LEU A 67 -1.76 3.93 1.15
CA LEU A 67 -1.68 4.14 -0.30
C LEU A 67 -0.24 4.07 -0.82
N ARG A 68 0.14 2.93 -1.40
CA ARG A 68 1.50 2.67 -1.91
C ARG A 68 1.59 2.88 -3.41
N LEU A 69 2.77 3.30 -3.87
CA LEU A 69 3.12 3.40 -5.27
C LEU A 69 4.33 2.51 -5.59
N PHE A 70 4.23 1.73 -6.67
CA PHE A 70 5.38 1.08 -7.29
C PHE A 70 5.53 1.57 -8.74
N LEU A 71 6.76 1.84 -9.15
CA LEU A 71 7.08 2.17 -10.53
C LEU A 71 7.92 1.05 -11.13
N ARG A 72 7.49 0.51 -12.28
CA ARG A 72 8.28 -0.49 -13.03
C ARG A 72 8.26 -0.16 -14.51
N SER A 73 9.36 -0.44 -15.20
CA SER A 73 9.37 -0.44 -16.67
C SER A 73 9.06 -1.84 -17.18
N SER A 74 8.09 -1.98 -18.07
CA SER A 74 7.78 -3.23 -18.79
C SER A 74 7.23 -2.91 -20.19
N GLU A 75 6.88 -3.93 -20.97
CA GLU A 75 6.39 -3.74 -22.34
C GLU A 75 5.17 -2.81 -22.37
N SER A 76 5.13 -1.92 -23.37
CA SER A 76 4.02 -0.99 -23.55
C SER A 76 2.82 -1.73 -24.14
N PRO A 77 1.62 -1.61 -23.55
CA PRO A 77 0.41 -2.14 -24.14
C PRO A 77 -0.03 -1.35 -25.38
N PHE A 78 0.56 -0.17 -25.63
CA PHE A 78 0.22 0.71 -26.76
C PHE A 78 1.17 0.57 -27.94
N GLN A 79 2.43 0.18 -27.71
CA GLN A 79 3.46 0.08 -28.75
C GLN A 79 4.28 -1.20 -28.57
N ARG A 80 4.05 -2.17 -29.47
CA ARG A 80 4.74 -3.47 -29.45
C ARG A 80 6.26 -3.29 -29.58
N GLY A 81 7.02 -3.99 -28.75
CA GLY A 81 8.49 -3.90 -28.76
C GLY A 81 9.08 -2.65 -28.10
N GLN A 82 8.23 -1.76 -27.57
CA GLN A 82 8.66 -0.65 -26.71
C GLN A 82 8.33 -0.92 -25.25
N ARG A 83 9.01 -0.21 -24.36
CA ARG A 83 8.74 -0.24 -22.92
C ARG A 83 8.10 1.07 -22.48
N THR A 84 7.17 0.99 -21.54
CA THR A 84 6.62 2.15 -20.82
C THR A 84 6.83 1.99 -19.32
N VAL A 85 6.61 3.06 -18.56
CA VAL A 85 6.58 2.99 -17.09
C VAL A 85 5.14 2.71 -16.65
N HIS A 86 5.00 1.72 -15.80
CA HIS A 86 3.75 1.35 -15.12
C HIS A 86 3.83 1.84 -13.67
N ALA A 87 2.83 2.62 -13.27
CA ALA A 87 2.58 3.04 -11.90
C ALA A 87 1.48 2.16 -11.31
N PHE A 88 1.84 1.38 -10.29
CA PHE A 88 0.93 0.52 -9.54
C PHE A 88 0.57 1.23 -8.24
N PHE A 89 -0.69 1.66 -8.14
CA PHE A 89 -1.27 2.22 -6.93
C PHE A 89 -1.93 1.07 -6.17
N THR A 90 -1.34 0.69 -5.04
CA THR A 90 -1.78 -0.45 -4.24
C THR A 90 -2.20 0.01 -2.85
N THR A 91 -3.35 -0.45 -2.40
CA THR A 91 -3.98 0.05 -1.17
C THR A 91 -4.40 -1.06 -0.21
N MET A 92 -4.39 -0.72 1.08
CA MET A 92 -5.19 -1.37 2.11
C MET A 92 -5.96 -0.31 2.88
N PHE A 93 -7.26 -0.50 3.04
CA PHE A 93 -8.12 0.34 3.84
C PHE A 93 -8.78 -0.47 4.95
N VAL A 94 -8.67 0.00 6.20
CA VAL A 94 -9.30 -0.65 7.36
C VAL A 94 -10.78 -0.24 7.45
N GLY A 95 -11.57 -0.71 6.48
CA GLY A 95 -12.98 -0.40 6.35
C GLY A 95 -13.60 -1.03 5.11
N GLY A 96 -14.87 -0.70 4.86
CA GLY A 96 -15.63 -1.23 3.73
C GLY A 96 -15.37 -0.49 2.42
N VAL A 97 -15.78 -1.08 1.30
CA VAL A 97 -15.55 -0.51 -0.03
C VAL A 97 -16.22 0.84 -0.25
N ASP A 98 -17.42 1.06 0.31
CA ASP A 98 -18.13 2.32 0.12
C ASP A 98 -17.46 3.48 0.90
N GLU A 99 -16.91 3.19 2.09
CA GLU A 99 -16.09 4.13 2.87
C GLU A 99 -14.80 4.48 2.10
N LEU A 100 -14.10 3.46 1.56
CA LEU A 100 -12.90 3.66 0.76
C LEU A 100 -13.16 4.53 -0.48
N LEU A 101 -14.26 4.27 -1.21
CA LEU A 101 -14.60 5.06 -2.40
C LEU A 101 -14.89 6.51 -2.03
N HIS A 102 -15.53 6.77 -0.89
CA HIS A 102 -15.72 8.13 -0.40
C HIS A 102 -14.39 8.83 -0.10
N GLU A 103 -13.49 8.18 0.66
CA GLU A 103 -12.17 8.72 0.98
C GLU A 103 -11.33 9.00 -0.27
N MET A 104 -11.37 8.10 -1.26
CA MET A 104 -10.63 8.26 -2.51
C MET A 104 -11.23 9.35 -3.40
N GLN A 105 -12.55 9.55 -3.37
CA GLN A 105 -13.20 10.62 -4.11
C GLN A 105 -12.83 12.01 -3.56
N ASP A 106 -12.60 12.12 -2.25
CA ASP A 106 -12.23 13.37 -1.60
C ASP A 106 -10.72 13.66 -1.71
N SER A 107 -9.89 12.64 -1.52
CA SER A 107 -8.43 12.79 -1.47
C SER A 107 -7.73 12.60 -2.82
N PHE A 108 -8.20 11.68 -3.67
CA PHE A 108 -7.53 11.31 -4.91
C PHE A 108 -8.49 10.93 -6.06
N PRO A 109 -9.46 11.79 -6.40
CA PRO A 109 -10.45 11.49 -7.43
C PRO A 109 -9.83 11.24 -8.82
N GLU A 110 -8.67 11.82 -9.09
CA GLU A 110 -7.98 11.69 -10.38
C GLU A 110 -7.52 10.25 -10.68
N LEU A 111 -7.36 9.40 -9.65
CA LEU A 111 -7.03 7.98 -9.85
C LEU A 111 -8.17 7.22 -10.57
N GLY A 112 -9.41 7.70 -10.40
CA GLY A 112 -10.60 7.12 -11.01
C GLY A 112 -10.90 5.72 -10.49
N LEU A 113 -10.76 5.51 -9.18
CA LEU A 113 -11.06 4.23 -8.52
C LEU A 113 -12.56 3.94 -8.62
N VAL A 114 -12.91 2.72 -9.00
CA VAL A 114 -14.30 2.23 -9.00
C VAL A 114 -14.46 1.01 -8.09
N LYS A 115 -15.71 0.63 -7.80
CA LYS A 115 -16.03 -0.47 -6.89
C LYS A 115 -15.47 -1.81 -7.39
N GLU A 116 -15.41 -1.99 -8.70
CA GLU A 116 -14.92 -3.20 -9.37
C GLU A 116 -13.41 -3.39 -9.23
N ASP A 117 -12.66 -2.31 -8.95
CA ASP A 117 -11.22 -2.38 -8.66
C ASP A 117 -10.94 -2.87 -7.23
N CYS A 118 -11.96 -2.87 -6.38
CA CYS A 118 -11.84 -3.11 -4.95
C CYS A 118 -12.23 -4.53 -4.56
N ILE A 119 -11.51 -5.10 -3.61
CA ILE A 119 -11.77 -6.44 -3.07
C ILE A 119 -11.84 -6.34 -1.55
N GLU A 120 -12.98 -6.70 -0.97
CA GLU A 120 -13.11 -6.87 0.48
C GLU A 120 -12.62 -8.25 0.89
N MET A 121 -11.79 -8.30 1.94
CA MET A 121 -11.22 -9.55 2.46
C MET A 121 -10.88 -9.40 3.94
N SER A 122 -10.48 -10.48 4.59
CA SER A 122 -9.92 -10.41 5.94
C SER A 122 -8.51 -9.79 5.93
N TRP A 123 -8.10 -9.25 7.08
CA TRP A 123 -6.74 -8.70 7.21
C TRP A 123 -5.64 -9.72 6.89
N ILE A 124 -5.83 -11.00 7.25
CA ILE A 124 -4.82 -12.03 6.97
C ILE A 124 -4.75 -12.37 5.48
N GLU A 125 -5.87 -12.35 4.77
CA GLU A 125 -5.91 -12.52 3.30
C GLU A 125 -5.21 -11.34 2.59
N SER A 126 -5.35 -10.12 3.11
CA SER A 126 -4.62 -8.97 2.54
C SER A 126 -3.11 -9.11 2.64
N THR A 127 -2.59 -9.84 3.65
CA THR A 127 -1.16 -10.14 3.75
C THR A 127 -0.69 -10.99 2.57
N LEU A 128 -1.52 -11.93 2.11
CA LEU A 128 -1.24 -12.77 0.94
C LEU A 128 -1.37 -11.98 -0.37
N PHE A 129 -2.36 -11.08 -0.45
CA PHE A 129 -2.49 -10.10 -1.54
C PHE A 129 -1.21 -9.25 -1.72
N PHE A 130 -0.68 -8.67 -0.64
CA PHE A 130 0.56 -7.86 -0.71
C PHE A 130 1.82 -8.69 -0.98
N ALA A 131 1.83 -9.96 -0.58
CA ALA A 131 2.93 -10.87 -0.89
C ALA A 131 2.97 -11.31 -2.36
N GLY A 132 1.93 -10.99 -3.15
CA GLY A 132 1.82 -11.40 -4.55
C GLY A 132 1.45 -12.87 -4.74
N PHE A 133 0.96 -13.53 -3.69
CA PHE A 133 0.37 -14.85 -3.79
C PHE A 133 -1.11 -14.68 -4.15
N HIS A 134 -1.42 -14.70 -5.45
CA HIS A 134 -2.79 -14.52 -5.94
C HIS A 134 -3.61 -15.82 -5.88
N TYR A 135 -4.93 -15.65 -5.74
CA TYR A 135 -6.00 -16.66 -5.92
C TYR A 135 -6.74 -16.40 -7.23
#